data_AF-A0A8T0BIM3-F1
#
_entry.id   AF-A0A8T0BIM3-F1
#
_cell.length_a   1.000
_cell.length_b   1.000
_cell.length_c   1.000
_cell.angle_alpha   90.00
_cell.angle_beta   90.00
_cell.angle_gamma   90.00
#
_symmetry.space_group_name_H-M   'P 1'
#
loop_
_entity.id
_entity.type
_entity.pdbx_description
1 polymer ?
#
loop_
_entity_poly.entity_id
_entity_poly.type
_entity_poly.pdbx_seq_one_letter_code
_entity_poly.pdbx_strand_id
1 'polypeptide(L)'
;KPKPVASINPDKQVFSGDTVTLRCEIQDESVSRWQYSWYKDASLSPVSSVQMYTISSVEVTHTGKYTCKGRESGGSRSSHLSDAVTLTVSVKPKPVASINPDKQVFSGDTVTLRCEIQDESVSRWQYSWYKDASLSPVSSVQMYTISSVEVTHTGKYTCKGRESGGSRSSHLSDAVTLTVSVKPKPVASINPDKQVFSGDTVTLRCEIQDESVSRWQYSWYKDASLSPVSSVQMYRISSVEVTHTGKYTCKGRESGGSRSSHLSDAVTLTVSGE
;
A
#
# COMPACT_ATOMS: atom_id res chain seq x y z
N LYS A 1 35.53 37.99 -25.25
CA LYS A 1 34.16 37.60 -25.64
C LYS A 1 33.37 37.38 -24.34
N PRO A 2 32.06 37.65 -24.27
CA PRO A 2 31.31 37.35 -23.03
C PRO A 2 31.29 35.83 -22.79
N LYS A 3 31.28 35.40 -21.51
CA LYS A 3 31.13 33.99 -21.13
C LYS A 3 29.65 33.73 -20.79
N PRO A 4 28.95 32.84 -21.51
CA PRO A 4 27.57 32.51 -21.19
C PRO A 4 27.46 31.71 -19.88
N VAL A 5 26.31 31.84 -19.21
CA VAL A 5 25.91 31.02 -18.07
C VAL A 5 24.81 30.07 -18.50
N ALA A 6 25.06 28.77 -18.40
CA ALA A 6 24.06 27.73 -18.62
C ALA A 6 23.42 27.33 -17.29
N SER A 7 22.10 27.14 -17.28
CA SER A 7 21.35 26.65 -16.13
C SER A 7 20.27 25.64 -16.54
N ILE A 8 19.84 24.80 -15.60
CA ILE A 8 18.82 23.77 -15.78
C ILE A 8 17.71 24.02 -14.75
N ASN A 9 16.46 23.93 -15.19
CA ASN A 9 15.26 24.04 -14.36
C ASN A 9 14.29 22.89 -14.69
N PRO A 10 13.63 22.24 -13.71
CA PRO A 10 13.67 22.52 -12.27
C PRO A 10 14.90 21.98 -11.53
N ASP A 11 15.52 20.91 -12.03
CA ASP A 11 16.64 20.26 -11.34
C ASP A 11 17.60 19.60 -12.34
N LYS A 12 18.83 19.31 -11.90
CA LYS A 12 19.85 18.58 -12.64
C LYS A 12 19.62 17.07 -12.61
N GLN A 13 18.84 16.58 -11.65
CA GLN A 13 18.43 15.17 -11.53
C GLN A 13 16.91 15.07 -11.65
N VAL A 14 16.44 14.34 -12.66
CA VAL A 14 15.02 14.20 -12.98
C VAL A 14 14.69 12.77 -13.38
N PHE A 15 13.40 12.44 -13.46
CA PHE A 15 12.95 11.17 -14.00
C PHE A 15 12.51 11.29 -15.46
N SER A 16 12.57 10.16 -16.17
CA SER A 16 12.01 10.03 -17.50
C SER A 16 10.54 10.47 -17.53
N GLY A 17 10.18 11.30 -18.51
CA GLY A 17 8.85 11.90 -18.63
C GLY A 17 8.71 13.29 -17.97
N ASP A 18 9.68 13.73 -17.16
CA ASP A 18 9.67 15.08 -16.61
C ASP A 18 9.99 16.13 -17.71
N THR A 19 9.59 17.38 -17.47
CA THR A 19 9.97 18.52 -18.32
C THR A 19 11.19 19.22 -17.77
N VAL A 20 12.20 19.43 -18.61
CA VAL A 20 13.40 20.19 -18.27
C VAL A 20 13.61 21.32 -19.25
N THR A 21 14.00 22.49 -18.75
CA THR A 21 14.40 23.64 -19.55
C THR A 21 15.85 24.00 -19.26
N LEU A 22 16.68 23.97 -20.30
CA LEU A 22 18.03 24.51 -20.27
C LEU A 22 18.00 25.98 -20.73
N ARG A 23 18.59 26.88 -19.94
CA ARG A 23 18.63 28.32 -20.23
C ARG A 23 20.06 28.79 -20.38
N CYS A 24 20.31 29.56 -21.45
CA CYS A 24 21.59 30.18 -21.73
C CYS A 24 21.47 31.69 -21.57
N GLU A 25 22.29 32.28 -20.70
CA GLU A 25 22.33 33.72 -20.47
C GLU A 25 23.68 34.29 -20.88
N ILE A 26 23.67 35.34 -21.69
CA ILE A 26 24.87 36.07 -22.12
C ILE A 26 24.69 37.52 -21.71
N GLN A 27 25.48 37.97 -20.73
CA GLN A 27 25.48 39.36 -20.29
C GLN A 27 26.49 40.14 -21.14
N ASP A 28 26.00 40.81 -22.17
CA ASP A 28 26.76 41.76 -23.01
C ASP A 28 25.80 42.82 -23.56
N GLU A 29 25.77 43.99 -22.92
CA GLU A 29 24.87 45.10 -23.27
C GLU A 29 25.16 45.70 -24.65
N SER A 30 26.33 45.41 -25.22
CA SER A 30 26.73 45.93 -26.52
C SER A 30 26.26 45.06 -27.70
N VAL A 31 25.50 43.98 -27.43
CA VAL A 31 24.85 43.14 -28.45
C VAL A 31 23.35 43.07 -28.18
N SER A 32 22.55 43.60 -29.11
CA SER A 32 21.10 43.66 -28.98
C SER A 32 20.41 42.31 -29.18
N ARG A 33 20.99 41.40 -29.96
CA ARG A 33 20.39 40.09 -30.26
C ARG A 33 21.41 38.98 -30.50
N TRP A 34 21.32 37.94 -29.67
CA TRP A 34 22.12 36.71 -29.78
C TRP A 34 21.34 35.59 -30.49
N GLN A 35 22.04 34.85 -31.34
CA GLN A 35 21.65 33.53 -31.86
C GLN A 35 22.32 32.47 -30.99
N TYR A 36 21.51 31.61 -30.35
CA TYR A 36 22.00 30.62 -29.40
C TYR A 36 22.31 29.29 -30.08
N SER A 37 23.20 28.51 -29.48
CA SER A 37 23.47 27.13 -29.88
C SER A 37 23.83 26.31 -28.66
N TRP A 38 23.06 25.25 -28.44
CA TRP A 38 23.28 24.26 -27.39
C TRP A 38 23.99 23.04 -27.95
N TYR A 39 24.91 22.49 -27.17
CA TYR A 39 25.69 21.31 -27.51
C TYR A 39 25.60 20.30 -26.37
N LYS A 40 25.38 19.03 -26.71
CA LYS A 40 25.38 17.91 -25.78
C LYS A 40 26.66 17.10 -25.98
N ASP A 41 27.33 16.75 -24.88
CA ASP A 41 28.49 15.87 -24.83
C ASP A 41 29.61 16.24 -25.80
N ALA A 42 29.87 17.55 -25.94
CA ALA A 42 30.86 18.12 -26.86
C ALA A 42 30.66 17.77 -28.36
N SER A 43 29.43 17.40 -28.76
CA SER A 43 29.07 17.24 -30.17
C SER A 43 29.35 18.52 -30.97
N LEU A 44 29.78 18.35 -32.23
CA LEU A 44 30.03 19.45 -33.15
C LEU A 44 28.72 20.09 -33.65
N SER A 45 27.64 19.32 -33.68
CA SER A 45 26.33 19.78 -34.13
C SER A 45 25.48 20.25 -32.95
N PRO A 46 24.81 21.41 -33.07
CA PRO A 46 23.95 21.89 -32.01
C PRO A 46 22.70 21.02 -31.89
N VAL A 47 22.32 20.69 -30.65
CA VAL A 47 21.05 20.00 -30.35
C VAL A 47 19.86 20.95 -30.33
N SER A 48 20.11 22.24 -30.20
CA SER A 48 19.09 23.29 -30.21
C SER A 48 19.72 24.65 -30.52
N SER A 49 18.94 25.57 -31.10
CA SER A 49 19.39 26.92 -31.46
C SER A 49 18.61 28.04 -30.76
N VAL A 50 17.89 27.71 -29.69
CA VAL A 50 17.10 28.66 -28.90
C VAL A 50 17.75 28.98 -27.55
N GLN A 51 17.42 30.13 -26.98
CA GLN A 51 17.93 30.53 -25.65
C GLN A 51 17.46 29.58 -24.56
N MET A 52 16.16 29.24 -24.58
CA MET A 52 15.51 28.30 -23.68
C MET A 52 15.21 27.01 -24.43
N TYR A 53 16.03 25.99 -24.21
CA TYR A 53 15.83 24.68 -24.80
C TYR A 53 15.03 23.81 -23.84
N THR A 54 13.74 23.63 -24.14
CA THR A 54 12.82 22.82 -23.33
C THR A 54 12.66 21.43 -23.93
N ILE A 55 12.83 20.41 -23.11
CA ILE A 55 12.53 19.01 -23.41
C ILE A 55 11.32 18.63 -22.55
N SER A 56 10.16 18.49 -23.18
CA SER A 56 8.89 18.31 -22.47
C SER A 56 8.75 16.93 -21.80
N SER A 57 9.38 15.90 -22.36
CA SER A 57 9.41 14.55 -21.82
C SER A 57 10.82 14.01 -21.98
N VAL A 58 11.66 14.17 -20.96
CA VAL A 58 13.04 13.69 -20.99
C VAL A 58 13.10 12.15 -21.02
N GLU A 59 14.12 11.63 -21.67
CA GLU A 59 14.46 10.21 -21.72
C GLU A 59 15.88 10.00 -21.20
N VAL A 60 16.24 8.78 -20.83
CA VAL A 60 17.59 8.46 -20.31
C VAL A 60 18.70 8.89 -21.28
N THR A 61 18.43 8.85 -22.58
CA THR A 61 19.32 9.31 -23.68
C THR A 61 19.65 10.80 -23.62
N HIS A 62 18.81 11.61 -22.98
CA HIS A 62 19.06 13.03 -22.74
C HIS A 62 20.05 13.28 -21.59
N THR A 63 20.45 12.25 -20.84
CA THR A 63 21.55 12.37 -19.87
C THR A 63 22.82 12.82 -20.58
N GLY A 64 23.51 13.82 -20.04
CA GLY A 64 24.73 14.35 -20.63
C GLY A 64 25.15 15.72 -20.12
N LYS A 65 26.27 16.20 -20.63
CA LYS A 65 26.81 17.53 -20.36
C LYS A 65 26.37 18.50 -21.44
N TYR A 66 25.65 19.55 -21.04
CA TYR A 66 25.16 20.58 -21.93
C TYR A 66 25.97 21.86 -21.80
N THR A 67 26.33 22.42 -22.94
CA THR A 67 27.02 23.72 -23.03
C THR A 67 26.32 24.60 -24.05
N CYS A 68 26.41 25.92 -23.89
CA CYS A 68 25.83 26.86 -24.84
C CYS A 68 26.84 27.93 -25.28
N LYS A 69 26.61 28.48 -26.48
CA LYS A 69 27.29 29.69 -26.96
C LYS A 69 26.32 30.56 -27.75
N GLY A 70 26.68 31.83 -27.92
CA GLY A 70 25.96 32.80 -28.73
C GLY A 70 26.81 33.36 -29.87
N ARG A 71 26.13 33.65 -30.98
CA ARG A 71 26.65 34.46 -32.08
C ARG A 71 25.77 35.68 -32.27
N GLU A 72 26.36 36.84 -32.52
CA GLU A 72 25.59 38.05 -32.80
C GLU A 72 24.77 37.90 -34.09
N SER A 73 23.49 38.26 -34.02
CA SER A 73 22.61 38.24 -35.19
C SER A 73 23.02 39.31 -36.21
N GLY A 74 23.44 38.89 -37.40
CA GLY A 74 23.80 39.83 -38.48
C GLY A 74 25.14 40.55 -38.27
N GLY A 75 25.90 40.16 -37.24
CA GLY A 75 27.22 40.68 -36.93
C GLY A 75 28.31 39.61 -36.91
N SER A 76 29.51 40.00 -36.46
CA SER A 76 30.70 39.13 -36.42
C SER A 76 31.08 38.69 -35.00
N ARG A 77 30.41 39.21 -33.96
CA ARG A 77 30.73 38.90 -32.57
C ARG A 77 30.24 37.51 -32.16
N SER A 78 30.95 36.90 -31.21
CA SER A 78 30.63 35.59 -30.64
C SER A 78 30.97 35.56 -29.16
N SER A 79 30.31 34.70 -28.39
CA SER A 79 30.65 34.41 -26.99
C SER A 79 31.72 33.32 -26.87
N HIS A 80 32.22 33.08 -25.66
CA HIS A 80 32.87 31.80 -25.31
C HIS A 80 31.81 30.68 -25.20
N LEU A 81 32.26 29.44 -25.05
CA LEU A 81 31.41 28.33 -24.62
C LEU A 81 31.14 28.48 -23.11
N SER A 82 29.91 28.18 -22.66
CA SER A 82 29.58 28.15 -21.24
C SER A 82 30.33 27.05 -20.50
N ASP A 83 30.35 27.13 -19.18
CA ASP A 83 30.62 25.94 -18.37
C ASP A 83 29.51 24.90 -18.60
N ALA A 84 29.86 23.62 -18.47
CA ALA A 84 28.92 22.54 -18.69
C ALA A 84 27.95 22.37 -17.51
N VAL A 85 26.67 22.21 -17.81
CA VAL A 85 25.65 21.74 -16.87
C VAL A 85 25.32 20.29 -17.17
N THR A 86 25.36 19.43 -16.16
CA THR A 86 25.04 18.01 -16.31
C THR A 86 23.56 17.79 -16.02
N LEU A 87 22.86 17.19 -16.97
CA LEU A 87 21.53 16.64 -16.78
C LEU A 87 21.66 15.13 -16.57
N THR A 88 21.08 14.62 -15.50
CA THR A 88 20.96 13.18 -15.22
C THR A 88 19.49 12.80 -15.23
N VAL A 89 19.14 11.85 -16.10
CA VAL A 89 17.78 11.34 -16.23
C VAL A 89 17.75 9.86 -15.84
N SER A 90 17.00 9.55 -14.78
CA SER A 90 16.77 8.18 -14.32
C SER A 90 15.39 7.67 -14.78
N VAL A 91 15.20 6.35 -14.82
CA VAL A 91 13.86 5.78 -15.05
C VAL A 91 12.97 6.12 -13.85
N LYS A 92 11.74 6.57 -14.11
CA LYS A 92 10.77 6.84 -13.07
C LYS A 92 10.38 5.54 -12.35
N PRO A 93 10.61 5.40 -11.03
CA PRO A 93 10.40 4.12 -10.35
C PRO A 93 8.90 3.86 -10.14
N LYS A 94 8.51 2.58 -10.20
CA LYS A 94 7.17 2.11 -9.82
C LYS A 94 7.23 1.47 -8.43
N PRO A 95 6.51 1.99 -7.42
CA PRO A 95 6.48 1.38 -6.11
C PRO A 95 5.79 0.02 -6.11
N VAL A 96 6.19 -0.84 -5.19
CA VAL A 96 5.55 -2.13 -4.89
C VAL A 96 4.79 -1.99 -3.57
N ALA A 97 3.47 -2.15 -3.63
CA ALA A 97 2.62 -2.22 -2.45
C ALA A 97 2.44 -3.69 -2.04
N SER A 98 2.48 -3.97 -0.74
CA SER A 98 2.15 -5.25 -0.15
C SER A 98 1.23 -5.07 1.06
N ILE A 99 0.48 -6.12 1.39
CA ILE A 99 -0.44 -6.15 2.51
C ILE A 99 -0.17 -7.41 3.34
N ASN A 100 -0.20 -7.28 4.67
CA ASN A 100 -0.06 -8.39 5.58
C ASN A 100 -1.09 -8.30 6.72
N PRO A 101 -1.87 -9.37 6.97
CA PRO A 101 -1.92 -10.61 6.19
C PRO A 101 -2.57 -10.41 4.81
N ASP A 102 -2.05 -11.09 3.77
CA ASP A 102 -2.59 -11.03 2.41
C ASP A 102 -3.77 -12.00 2.22
N LYS A 103 -4.85 -11.72 2.96
CA LYS A 103 -6.11 -12.46 2.94
C LYS A 103 -7.22 -11.62 3.57
N GLN A 104 -8.45 -12.10 3.45
CA GLN A 104 -9.57 -11.55 4.20
C GLN A 104 -9.32 -11.63 5.71
N VAL A 105 -9.63 -10.54 6.40
CA VAL A 105 -9.48 -10.39 7.86
C VAL A 105 -10.83 -10.11 8.51
N PHE A 106 -10.91 -10.29 9.83
CA PHE A 106 -12.08 -9.91 10.60
C PHE A 106 -11.90 -8.54 11.27
N SER A 107 -13.01 -7.87 11.54
CA SER A 107 -13.03 -6.65 12.35
C SER A 107 -12.29 -6.86 13.68
N GLY A 108 -11.38 -5.95 14.01
CA GLY A 108 -10.51 -6.04 15.19
C GLY A 108 -9.13 -6.66 14.92
N ASP A 109 -8.90 -7.28 13.75
CA ASP A 109 -7.58 -7.77 13.37
C ASP A 109 -6.62 -6.59 13.06
N THR A 110 -5.32 -6.85 13.15
CA THR A 110 -4.28 -5.92 12.72
C THR A 110 -3.86 -6.19 11.29
N VAL A 111 -3.81 -5.15 10.46
CA VAL A 111 -3.31 -5.20 9.07
C VAL A 111 -2.20 -4.17 8.89
N THR A 112 -1.15 -4.57 8.17
CA THR A 112 -0.04 -3.68 7.78
C THR A 112 0.09 -3.63 6.27
N LEU A 113 0.00 -2.43 5.72
CA LEU A 113 0.30 -2.11 4.33
C LEU A 113 1.74 -1.59 4.24
N ARG A 114 2.55 -2.08 3.29
CA ARG A 114 3.94 -1.64 3.10
C ARG A 114 4.18 -1.22 1.66
N CYS A 115 4.84 -0.08 1.50
CA CYS A 115 5.20 0.49 0.20
C CYS A 115 6.73 0.48 0.05
N GLU A 116 7.22 -0.04 -1.06
CA GLU A 116 8.64 -0.09 -1.34
C GLU A 116 8.95 0.54 -2.69
N ILE A 117 9.97 1.40 -2.73
CA ILE A 117 10.46 2.03 -3.95
C ILE A 117 11.93 1.66 -4.08
N GLN A 118 12.23 0.83 -5.07
CA GLN A 118 13.61 0.50 -5.42
C GLN A 118 14.12 1.54 -6.42
N ASP A 119 14.79 2.56 -5.89
CA ASP A 119 15.48 3.60 -6.67
C ASP A 119 16.71 4.08 -5.90
N GLU A 120 17.88 3.97 -6.53
CA GLU A 120 19.14 4.40 -5.94
C GLU A 120 19.41 5.90 -6.16
N SER A 121 18.65 6.54 -7.06
CA SER A 121 18.86 7.95 -7.40
C SER A 121 18.22 8.94 -6.40
N VAL A 122 17.37 8.45 -5.50
CA VAL A 122 16.72 9.21 -4.43
C VAL A 122 17.09 8.62 -3.07
N SER A 123 17.72 9.43 -2.22
CA SER A 123 18.16 8.99 -0.88
C SER A 123 17.03 8.82 0.13
N ARG A 124 15.94 9.61 -0.01
CA ARG A 124 14.82 9.59 0.94
C ARG A 124 13.48 9.91 0.29
N TRP A 125 12.56 8.96 0.41
CA TRP A 125 11.17 9.08 -0.04
C TRP A 125 10.22 9.50 1.10
N GLN A 126 9.28 10.38 0.77
CA GLN A 126 8.05 10.63 1.53
C GLN A 126 6.93 9.82 0.89
N TYR A 127 6.31 8.94 1.68
CA TYR A 127 5.29 8.02 1.19
C TYR A 127 3.90 8.62 1.33
N SER A 128 2.97 8.19 0.48
CA SER A 128 1.56 8.52 0.60
C SER A 128 0.72 7.33 0.14
N TRP A 129 -0.19 6.88 1.00
CA TRP A 129 -1.17 5.84 0.74
C TRP A 129 -2.51 6.44 0.35
N TYR A 130 -3.17 5.84 -0.62
CA TYR A 130 -4.49 6.24 -1.11
C TYR A 130 -5.41 5.04 -1.10
N LYS A 131 -6.66 5.27 -0.68
CA LYS A 131 -7.73 4.28 -0.69
C LYS A 131 -8.73 4.64 -1.78
N ASP A 132 -9.14 3.64 -2.57
CA ASP A 132 -10.21 3.72 -3.57
C ASP A 132 -10.06 4.91 -4.54
N ALA A 133 -8.84 5.17 -5.00
CA ALA A 133 -8.48 6.28 -5.90
C ALA A 133 -8.82 7.70 -5.37
N SER A 134 -8.98 7.86 -4.05
CA SER A 134 -9.10 9.17 -3.41
C SER A 134 -7.87 10.04 -3.72
N LEU A 135 -8.10 11.35 -3.89
CA LEU A 135 -7.03 12.34 -4.05
C LEU A 135 -6.30 12.64 -2.74
N SER A 136 -6.97 12.42 -1.60
CA SER A 136 -6.41 12.67 -0.27
C SER A 136 -5.75 11.40 0.27
N PRO A 137 -4.51 11.48 0.78
CA PRO A 137 -3.86 10.32 1.35
C PRO A 137 -4.52 9.91 2.67
N VAL A 138 -4.66 8.60 2.88
CA VAL A 138 -5.11 8.02 4.16
C VAL A 138 -3.97 7.87 5.15
N SER A 139 -2.72 7.89 4.66
CA SER A 139 -1.51 7.77 5.48
C SER A 139 -0.31 8.28 4.71
N SER A 140 0.70 8.81 5.42
CA SER A 140 1.93 9.37 4.83
C SER A 140 3.19 8.62 5.25
N VAL A 141 3.05 7.38 5.73
CA VAL A 141 4.16 6.52 6.18
C VAL A 141 4.41 5.37 5.22
N GLN A 142 5.63 4.84 5.22
CA GLN A 142 6.00 3.68 4.41
C GLN A 142 5.21 2.43 4.80
N MET A 143 5.10 2.19 6.11
CA MET A 143 4.35 1.09 6.71
C MET A 143 3.09 1.67 7.38
N TYR A 144 1.93 1.45 6.78
CA TYR A 144 0.65 1.87 7.32
C TYR A 144 -0.03 0.71 8.03
N THR A 145 0.02 0.73 9.37
CA THR A 145 -0.59 -0.28 10.23
C THR A 145 -1.94 0.21 10.76
N ILE A 146 -2.97 -0.62 10.58
CA ILE A 146 -4.29 -0.44 11.17
C ILE A 146 -4.44 -1.52 12.23
N SER A 147 -4.32 -1.14 13.51
CA SER A 147 -4.28 -2.11 14.62
C SER A 147 -5.59 -2.84 14.87
N SER A 148 -6.72 -2.20 14.56
CA SER A 148 -8.06 -2.77 14.70
C SER A 148 -8.87 -2.36 13.47
N VAL A 149 -8.88 -3.22 12.45
CA VAL A 149 -9.61 -2.95 11.22
C VAL A 149 -11.12 -2.99 11.42
N GLU A 150 -11.82 -2.25 10.58
CA GLU A 150 -13.28 -2.21 10.52
C GLU A 150 -13.73 -2.44 9.07
N VAL A 151 -15.00 -2.77 8.86
CA VAL A 151 -15.56 -3.03 7.51
C VAL A 151 -15.33 -1.84 6.56
N THR A 152 -15.35 -0.61 7.09
CA THR A 152 -15.07 0.65 6.38
C THR A 152 -13.66 0.75 5.80
N HIS A 153 -12.70 -0.01 6.35
CA HIS A 153 -11.33 -0.11 5.83
C HIS A 153 -11.23 -1.03 4.61
N THR A 154 -12.28 -1.78 4.25
CA THR A 154 -12.30 -2.55 3.01
C THR A 154 -12.11 -1.64 1.80
N GLY A 155 -11.22 -2.00 0.88
CA GLY A 155 -10.95 -1.21 -0.31
C GLY A 155 -9.64 -1.55 -1.00
N LYS A 156 -9.37 -0.81 -2.08
CA LYS A 156 -8.12 -0.91 -2.85
C LYS A 156 -7.14 0.17 -2.38
N TYR A 157 -5.95 -0.26 -1.99
CA TYR A 157 -4.90 0.62 -1.49
C TYR A 157 -3.76 0.71 -2.50
N THR A 158 -3.31 1.94 -2.76
CA THR A 158 -2.17 2.24 -3.62
C THR A 158 -1.22 3.17 -2.89
N CYS A 159 0.06 3.18 -3.27
CA CYS A 159 1.04 4.09 -2.70
C CYS A 159 1.86 4.80 -3.77
N LYS A 160 2.40 5.97 -3.41
CA LYS A 160 3.43 6.66 -4.19
C LYS A 160 4.47 7.28 -3.28
N GLY A 161 5.64 7.59 -3.84
CA GLY A 161 6.71 8.31 -3.19
C GLY A 161 6.94 9.67 -3.83
N ARG A 162 7.29 10.65 -2.99
CA ARG A 162 7.87 11.92 -3.40
C ARG A 162 9.25 12.08 -2.78
N GLU A 163 10.21 12.59 -3.53
CA GLU A 163 11.53 12.89 -2.98
C GLU A 163 11.43 13.92 -1.85
N SER A 164 12.12 13.66 -0.74
CA SER A 164 12.18 14.58 0.39
C SER A 164 12.98 15.83 0.02
N GLY A 165 12.33 17.00 -0.01
CA GLY A 165 12.98 18.27 -0.35
C GLY A 165 13.27 18.44 -1.85
N GLY A 166 12.83 17.50 -2.69
CA GLY A 166 13.01 17.55 -4.15
C GLY A 166 11.70 17.69 -4.92
N SER A 167 11.82 17.69 -6.25
CA SER A 167 10.71 17.78 -7.18
C SER A 167 10.27 16.43 -7.76
N ARG A 168 11.11 15.40 -7.60
CA ARG A 168 10.90 14.06 -8.18
C ARG A 168 9.79 13.28 -7.48
N SER A 169 9.06 12.48 -8.24
CA SER A 169 7.99 11.60 -7.75
C SER A 169 8.00 10.25 -8.47
N SER A 170 7.56 9.20 -7.79
CA SER A 170 7.39 7.87 -8.38
C SER A 170 6.10 7.78 -9.20
N HIS A 171 5.89 6.66 -9.88
CA HIS A 171 4.55 6.25 -10.30
C HIS A 171 3.66 5.89 -9.09
N LEU A 172 2.37 5.68 -9.34
CA LEU A 172 1.48 5.02 -8.39
C LEU A 172 1.74 3.50 -8.45
N SER A 173 1.71 2.83 -7.31
CA SER A 173 1.82 1.37 -7.23
C SER A 173 0.62 0.69 -7.89
N ASP A 174 0.75 -0.61 -8.16
CA ASP A 174 -0.42 -1.46 -8.32
C ASP A 174 -1.20 -1.52 -7.00
N ALA A 175 -2.50 -1.78 -7.09
CA ALA A 175 -3.38 -1.79 -5.93
C ALA A 175 -3.32 -3.13 -5.19
N VAL A 176 -3.23 -3.09 -3.86
CA VAL A 176 -3.50 -4.23 -2.98
C VAL A 176 -4.91 -4.10 -2.40
N THR A 177 -5.59 -5.22 -2.19
CA THR A 177 -7.00 -5.21 -1.72
C THR A 177 -7.07 -5.66 -0.27
N LEU A 178 -7.66 -4.84 0.59
CA LEU A 178 -8.04 -5.21 1.94
C LEU A 178 -9.53 -5.58 1.95
N THR A 179 -9.84 -6.77 2.44
CA THR A 179 -11.23 -7.23 2.66
C THR A 179 -11.43 -7.51 4.14
N VAL A 180 -12.35 -6.76 4.76
CA VAL A 180 -12.68 -6.89 6.18
C VAL A 180 -14.13 -7.33 6.32
N SER A 181 -14.35 -8.40 7.09
CA SER A 181 -15.69 -8.86 7.45
C SER A 181 -15.92 -8.79 8.95
N VAL A 182 -17.18 -8.76 9.36
CA VAL A 182 -17.52 -8.84 10.78
C VAL A 182 -17.10 -10.21 11.32
N LYS A 183 -16.49 -10.23 12.50
CA LYS A 183 -16.16 -11.50 13.16
C LYS A 183 -17.45 -12.26 13.49
N PRO A 184 -17.64 -13.50 13.01
CA PRO A 184 -18.90 -14.19 13.18
C PRO A 184 -19.14 -14.59 14.64
N LYS A 185 -20.40 -14.57 15.06
CA LYS A 185 -20.83 -15.13 16.36
C LYS A 185 -21.58 -16.43 16.13
N PRO A 186 -21.12 -17.57 16.67
CA PRO A 186 -21.83 -18.84 16.55
C PRO A 186 -23.13 -18.82 17.35
N VAL A 187 -24.09 -19.62 16.90
CA VAL A 187 -25.33 -19.94 17.61
C VAL A 187 -25.20 -21.34 18.19
N ALA A 188 -25.30 -21.45 19.52
CA ALA A 188 -25.40 -22.72 20.22
C ALA A 188 -26.88 -23.07 20.45
N SER A 189 -27.21 -24.35 20.28
CA SER A 189 -28.55 -24.89 20.53
C SER A 189 -28.43 -26.24 21.24
N ILE A 190 -29.47 -26.61 21.98
CA ILE A 190 -29.54 -27.85 22.75
C ILE A 190 -30.87 -28.55 22.46
N ASN A 191 -30.83 -29.87 22.33
CA ASN A 191 -32.01 -30.71 22.11
C ASN A 191 -31.92 -32.01 22.93
N PRO A 192 -32.94 -32.36 23.74
CA PRO A 192 -34.11 -31.52 24.07
C PRO A 192 -33.72 -30.24 24.81
N ASP A 193 -34.51 -29.18 24.67
CA ASP A 193 -34.30 -27.86 25.29
C ASP A 193 -34.98 -27.72 26.67
N LYS A 194 -35.52 -28.82 27.19
CA LYS A 194 -36.37 -28.91 28.38
C LYS A 194 -35.93 -30.08 29.25
N GLN A 195 -36.70 -30.31 30.33
CA GLN A 195 -36.51 -31.34 31.36
C GLN A 195 -35.76 -32.58 30.85
N VAL A 196 -34.54 -32.74 31.33
CA VAL A 196 -33.64 -33.86 31.00
C VAL A 196 -33.42 -34.65 32.28
N PHE A 197 -33.65 -35.96 32.23
CA PHE A 197 -33.39 -36.89 33.32
C PHE A 197 -32.10 -37.67 33.08
N SER A 198 -31.54 -38.22 34.15
CA SER A 198 -30.35 -39.07 34.03
C SER A 198 -30.66 -40.28 33.14
N GLY A 199 -29.78 -40.58 32.18
CA GLY A 199 -29.99 -41.61 31.15
C GLY A 199 -30.54 -41.10 29.82
N ASP A 200 -31.07 -39.87 29.76
CA ASP A 200 -31.54 -39.29 28.50
C ASP A 200 -30.40 -38.99 27.53
N THR A 201 -30.74 -38.88 26.24
CA THR A 201 -29.81 -38.40 25.21
C THR A 201 -30.00 -36.90 24.95
N VAL A 202 -28.91 -36.14 25.06
CA VAL A 202 -28.86 -34.71 24.71
C VAL A 202 -27.92 -34.47 23.54
N THR A 203 -28.29 -33.59 22.63
CA THR A 203 -27.43 -33.12 21.54
C THR A 203 -27.29 -31.61 21.58
N LEU A 204 -26.05 -31.15 21.67
CA LEU A 204 -25.64 -29.75 21.55
C LEU A 204 -25.18 -29.48 20.12
N ARG A 205 -25.74 -28.47 19.43
CA ARG A 205 -25.35 -28.09 18.06
C ARG A 205 -24.84 -26.65 18.01
N CYS A 206 -23.69 -26.48 17.37
CA CYS A 206 -23.05 -25.19 17.15
C CYS A 206 -23.11 -24.84 15.66
N GLU A 207 -23.51 -23.62 15.32
CA GLU A 207 -23.66 -23.20 13.93
C GLU A 207 -23.13 -21.78 13.74
N ILE A 208 -22.30 -21.59 12.72
CA ILE A 208 -21.86 -20.27 12.26
C ILE A 208 -22.55 -20.02 10.93
N GLN A 209 -23.44 -19.03 10.88
CA GLN A 209 -24.25 -18.69 9.69
C GLN A 209 -23.46 -17.90 8.62
N ASP A 210 -22.14 -17.87 8.69
CA ASP A 210 -21.30 -17.09 7.79
C ASP A 210 -20.99 -17.89 6.51
N GLU A 211 -21.63 -17.49 5.40
CA GLU A 211 -21.45 -18.09 4.07
C GLU A 211 -20.03 -17.91 3.50
N SER A 212 -19.22 -16.98 4.04
CA SER A 212 -17.89 -16.67 3.51
C SER A 212 -16.80 -17.66 3.94
N VAL A 213 -17.05 -18.48 4.98
CA VAL A 213 -16.08 -19.45 5.50
C VAL A 213 -16.72 -20.84 5.54
N SER A 214 -16.54 -21.60 4.47
CA SER A 214 -17.14 -22.93 4.30
C SER A 214 -16.50 -24.06 5.13
N ARG A 215 -15.55 -23.75 6.05
CA ARG A 215 -14.80 -24.77 6.81
C ARG A 215 -14.46 -24.32 8.24
N TRP A 216 -15.42 -24.44 9.15
CA TRP A 216 -15.18 -24.24 10.59
C TRP A 216 -14.91 -25.56 11.32
N GLN A 217 -13.91 -25.56 12.20
CA GLN A 217 -13.69 -26.57 13.22
C GLN A 217 -14.30 -26.08 14.53
N TYR A 218 -15.22 -26.84 15.10
CA TYR A 218 -15.97 -26.43 16.27
C TYR A 218 -15.33 -26.94 17.56
N SER A 219 -15.50 -26.19 18.64
CA SER A 219 -15.10 -26.60 19.98
C SER A 219 -16.15 -26.17 20.99
N TRP A 220 -16.56 -27.11 21.84
CA TRP A 220 -17.50 -26.90 22.94
C TRP A 220 -16.77 -26.76 24.26
N TYR A 221 -17.26 -25.86 25.11
CA TYR A 221 -16.73 -25.58 26.43
C TYR A 221 -17.86 -25.66 27.44
N LYS A 222 -17.57 -26.23 28.62
CA LYS A 222 -18.49 -26.30 29.75
C LYS A 222 -18.00 -25.37 30.86
N ASP A 223 -18.91 -24.60 31.44
CA ASP A 223 -18.69 -23.74 32.62
C ASP A 223 -17.47 -22.82 32.50
N ALA A 224 -17.27 -22.24 31.30
CA ALA A 224 -16.15 -21.36 30.95
C ALA A 224 -14.74 -21.99 31.12
N SER A 225 -14.65 -23.33 31.10
CA SER A 225 -13.37 -24.04 31.04
C SER A 225 -12.56 -23.63 29.80
N LEU A 226 -11.23 -23.60 29.94
CA LEU A 226 -10.31 -23.37 28.82
C LEU A 226 -10.13 -24.61 27.94
N SER A 227 -10.37 -25.80 28.48
CA SER A 227 -10.30 -27.06 27.74
C SER A 227 -11.65 -27.39 27.09
N PRO A 228 -11.66 -27.76 25.80
CA PRO A 228 -12.88 -28.15 25.15
C PRO A 228 -13.36 -29.51 25.66
N VAL A 229 -14.66 -29.64 25.92
CA VAL A 229 -15.31 -30.92 26.23
C VAL A 229 -15.61 -31.74 24.97
N SER A 230 -15.65 -31.08 23.81
CA SER A 230 -15.86 -31.72 22.51
C SER A 230 -15.34 -30.83 21.38
N SER A 231 -14.90 -31.44 20.28
CA SER A 231 -14.37 -30.74 19.09
C SER A 231 -15.18 -31.00 17.82
N VAL A 232 -16.46 -31.33 17.98
CA VAL A 232 -17.40 -31.57 16.86
C VAL A 232 -18.52 -30.54 16.84
N GLN A 233 -19.12 -30.36 15.66
CA GLN A 233 -20.26 -29.45 15.49
C GLN A 233 -21.48 -29.88 16.32
N MET A 234 -21.77 -31.18 16.30
CA MET A 234 -22.87 -31.81 17.05
C MET A 234 -22.29 -32.66 18.17
N TYR A 235 -22.32 -32.15 19.40
CA TYR A 235 -21.87 -32.87 20.58
C TYR A 235 -23.05 -33.63 21.21
N ARG A 236 -23.07 -34.95 21.00
CA ARG A 236 -24.12 -35.85 21.49
C ARG A 236 -23.64 -36.58 22.76
N ILE A 237 -24.45 -36.51 23.81
CA ILE A 237 -24.27 -37.24 25.07
C ILE A 237 -25.43 -38.24 25.16
N SER A 238 -25.15 -39.53 24.95
CA SER A 238 -26.20 -40.55 24.81
C SER A 238 -26.86 -40.97 26.12
N SER A 239 -26.15 -40.82 27.25
CA SER A 239 -26.65 -41.12 28.60
C SER A 239 -26.12 -40.04 29.53
N VAL A 240 -26.93 -39.00 29.73
CA VAL A 240 -26.56 -37.85 30.58
C VAL A 240 -26.62 -38.21 32.08
N GLU A 241 -25.82 -37.50 32.86
CA GLU A 241 -25.74 -37.61 34.32
C GLU A 241 -25.84 -36.21 34.92
N VAL A 242 -26.15 -36.10 36.22
CA VAL A 242 -26.22 -34.81 36.94
C VAL A 242 -24.93 -33.98 36.78
N THR A 243 -23.77 -34.63 36.66
CA THR A 243 -22.44 -34.02 36.43
C THR A 243 -22.33 -33.27 35.09
N HIS A 244 -23.17 -33.62 34.10
CA HIS A 244 -23.26 -32.94 32.82
C HIS A 244 -24.02 -31.61 32.89
N THR A 245 -24.71 -31.32 34.00
CA THR A 245 -25.35 -30.02 34.23
C THR A 245 -24.32 -28.89 34.15
N GLY A 246 -24.65 -27.82 33.43
CA GLY A 246 -23.76 -26.66 33.28
C GLY A 246 -24.11 -25.77 32.10
N LYS A 247 -23.32 -24.72 31.93
CA LYS A 247 -23.42 -23.77 30.82
C LYS A 247 -22.45 -24.17 29.71
N TYR A 248 -22.98 -24.42 28.52
CA TYR A 248 -22.22 -24.82 27.35
C TYR A 248 -22.12 -23.66 26.37
N THR A 249 -20.90 -23.36 25.93
CA THR A 249 -20.62 -22.40 24.85
C THR A 249 -19.82 -23.10 23.76
N CYS A 250 -19.89 -22.55 22.54
CA CYS A 250 -19.09 -23.06 21.44
C CYS A 250 -18.36 -21.94 20.71
N LYS A 251 -17.26 -22.31 20.04
CA LYS A 251 -16.54 -21.44 19.10
C LYS A 251 -16.16 -22.21 17.85
N GLY A 252 -16.02 -21.51 16.73
CA GLY A 252 -15.43 -22.04 15.51
C GLY A 252 -14.04 -21.49 15.27
N ARG A 253 -13.15 -22.33 14.76
CA ARG A 253 -11.85 -21.97 14.20
C ARG A 253 -11.84 -22.24 12.70
N GLU A 254 -11.30 -21.33 11.91
CA GLU A 254 -11.16 -21.52 10.46
C GLU A 254 -10.22 -22.69 10.16
N SER A 255 -10.65 -23.60 9.29
CA SER A 255 -9.84 -24.77 8.90
C SER A 255 -8.63 -24.35 8.09
N GLY A 256 -7.43 -24.77 8.49
CA GLY A 256 -6.18 -24.37 7.86
C GLY A 256 -5.75 -22.93 8.18
N GLY A 257 -6.49 -22.23 9.04
CA GLY A 257 -6.25 -20.86 9.42
C GLY A 257 -5.96 -20.64 10.91
N SER A 258 -5.69 -19.38 11.25
CA SER A 258 -5.55 -18.89 12.62
C SER A 258 -6.81 -18.14 13.10
N ARG A 259 -7.78 -17.90 12.22
CA ARG A 259 -8.98 -17.10 12.50
C ARG A 259 -9.95 -17.89 13.38
N SER A 260 -10.66 -17.19 14.25
CA SER A 260 -11.66 -17.76 15.15
C SER A 260 -12.90 -16.88 15.19
N SER A 261 -14.06 -17.48 15.46
CA SER A 261 -15.31 -16.76 15.74
C SER A 261 -15.28 -16.13 17.14
N HIS A 262 -16.33 -15.39 17.51
CA HIS A 262 -16.67 -15.17 18.92
C HIS A 262 -17.07 -16.48 19.61
N LEU A 263 -17.17 -16.45 20.94
CA LEU A 263 -17.92 -17.47 21.67
C LEU A 263 -19.42 -17.26 21.42
N SER A 264 -20.16 -18.36 21.31
CA SER A 264 -21.62 -18.32 21.30
C SER A 264 -22.15 -17.78 22.63
N ASP A 265 -23.43 -17.39 22.63
CA ASP A 265 -24.17 -17.32 23.89
C ASP A 265 -24.26 -18.72 24.52
N ALA A 266 -24.33 -18.77 25.85
CA ALA A 266 -24.36 -20.03 26.58
C ALA A 266 -25.74 -20.67 26.54
N VAL A 267 -25.80 -21.98 26.27
CA VAL A 267 -26.99 -22.81 26.49
C VAL A 267 -26.81 -23.57 27.81
N THR A 268 -27.88 -23.67 28.60
CA THR A 268 -27.82 -24.36 29.90
C THR A 268 -28.41 -25.75 29.76
N LEU A 269 -27.65 -26.77 30.14
CA LEU A 269 -28.15 -28.12 30.35
C LEU A 269 -28.39 -28.30 31.85
N THR A 270 -29.61 -28.71 32.21
CA THR A 270 -29.97 -29.08 33.59
C THR A 270 -30.47 -30.51 33.59
N VAL A 271 -29.76 -31.39 34.31
CA VAL A 271 -30.11 -32.81 34.42
C VAL A 271 -30.61 -33.09 35.83
N SER A 272 -31.79 -33.67 35.96
CA SER A 272 -32.34 -34.16 37.23
C SER A 272 -31.92 -35.61 37.46
N GLY A 273 -31.61 -35.97 38.70
CA GLY A 273 -31.60 -37.37 39.12
C GLY A 273 -33.03 -37.92 39.12
N GLU A 274 -33.18 -39.21 38.82
CA GLU A 274 -34.44 -39.92 39.14
C GLU A 274 -34.74 -39.86 40.64
#